data_AF-A0A965R0I4-F1
#
_entry.id   AF-A0A965R0I4-F1
#
_cell.length_a   1.000
_cell.length_b   1.000
_cell.length_c   1.000
_cell.angle_alpha   90.00
_cell.angle_beta   90.00
_cell.angle_gamma   90.00
#
_symmetry.space_group_name_H-M   'P 1'
#
loop_
_entity.id
_entity.type
_entity.pdbx_description
1 polymer ?
#
loop_
_entity_poly.entity_id
_entity_poly.type
_entity_poly.pdbx_seq_one_letter_code
_entity_poly.pdbx_strand_id
1 'polypeptide(L)'
;SNIWVTGIGGEYGYDVSSAPRYVTDAYKPAIVTTDVSGCGAGYDNEQFTPFHIQGTDTQKTYNPACNYTSMFNGTSSAAPTVSGVVALMLDARPDLTYRDVKYLLATTARPVDTSKAAVTALFAGNSTFPLEAAWTTNAAGRNFHNWYGFGLVDARAAVTAAKDHILLGTVSESTLSSSSTETTISYGTTPTEFTFTQDTGKTVEEVIVNLTVDTSNFKTYCAHIELLSPSGTKSILMNGYAGAKLQPTGNVVRLLSNAFYGESSAGTWTMNIYNGCNGVSMKLASTVPTLTIRGH
;
A
#
# COMPACT_ATOMS: atom_id res chain seq x y z
N SER A 1 3.70 1.47 -3.47
CA SER A 1 2.91 0.27 -3.83
C SER A 1 3.08 -0.90 -2.86
N ASN A 2 3.09 -0.66 -1.54
CA ASN A 2 3.45 -1.65 -0.52
C ASN A 2 2.27 -2.21 0.29
N ILE A 3 1.05 -1.70 0.08
CA ILE A 3 -0.17 -2.27 0.69
C ILE A 3 -0.43 -3.65 0.06
N TRP A 4 -0.74 -4.64 0.90
CA TRP A 4 -1.11 -5.98 0.43
C TRP A 4 -2.62 -6.10 0.19
N VAL A 5 -3.42 -5.91 1.25
CA VAL A 5 -4.89 -5.89 1.21
C VAL A 5 -5.40 -4.82 2.17
N THR A 6 -6.64 -4.38 1.97
CA THR A 6 -7.35 -3.46 2.85
C THR A 6 -8.27 -4.22 3.81
N GLY A 7 -8.33 -3.76 5.06
CA GLY A 7 -9.31 -4.18 6.06
C GLY A 7 -10.33 -3.07 6.34
N ILE A 8 -11.30 -3.35 7.20
CA ILE A 8 -12.32 -2.35 7.57
C ILE A 8 -11.72 -1.45 8.65
N GLY A 9 -11.43 -0.19 8.32
CA GLY A 9 -10.84 0.77 9.25
C GLY A 9 -11.81 1.85 9.74
N GLY A 10 -12.64 2.42 8.86
CA GLY A 10 -13.35 3.66 9.18
C GLY A 10 -12.38 4.84 9.41
N GLU A 11 -12.80 6.06 9.07
CA GLU A 11 -11.93 7.25 9.15
C GLU A 11 -12.59 8.36 9.99
N TYR A 12 -13.36 7.98 11.02
CA TYR A 12 -14.37 8.80 11.69
C TYR A 12 -15.56 9.11 10.76
N GLY A 13 -16.79 8.85 11.18
CA GLY A 13 -17.93 9.21 10.36
C GLY A 13 -18.17 10.73 10.40
N TYR A 14 -17.50 11.48 9.53
CA TYR A 14 -17.60 12.93 9.44
C TYR A 14 -18.65 13.34 8.40
N ASP A 15 -19.62 14.17 8.79
CA ASP A 15 -20.60 14.78 7.87
C ASP A 15 -20.15 16.18 7.46
N VAL A 16 -19.72 16.33 6.20
CA VAL A 16 -19.24 17.59 5.61
C VAL A 16 -20.33 18.66 5.48
N SER A 17 -21.61 18.33 5.64
CA SER A 17 -22.70 19.32 5.64
C SER A 17 -22.81 20.10 6.96
N SER A 18 -22.04 19.72 7.99
CA SER A 18 -22.25 20.12 9.38
C SER A 18 -21.15 20.97 10.02
N ALA A 19 -20.17 21.52 9.29
CA ALA A 19 -19.11 22.35 9.88
C ALA A 19 -19.22 23.83 9.45
N PRO A 20 -19.60 24.72 10.38
CA PRO A 20 -18.56 25.24 11.27
C PRO A 20 -19.02 25.34 12.74
N ARG A 21 -18.14 24.83 13.63
CA ARG A 21 -18.21 24.81 15.11
C ARG A 21 -18.74 23.50 15.69
N TYR A 22 -18.03 23.05 16.73
CA TYR A 22 -18.32 21.89 17.57
C TYR A 22 -19.82 21.74 17.87
N VAL A 23 -20.47 20.79 17.21
CA VAL A 23 -21.79 20.29 17.57
C VAL A 23 -21.68 18.78 17.70
N THR A 24 -22.28 18.24 18.75
CA THR A 24 -22.22 16.85 19.22
C THR A 24 -22.74 15.78 18.24
N ASP A 25 -23.20 16.19 17.05
CA ASP A 25 -23.73 15.34 15.97
C ASP A 25 -22.80 15.25 14.75
N ALA A 26 -21.60 15.86 14.80
CA ALA A 26 -20.64 15.85 13.69
C ALA A 26 -19.88 14.51 13.52
N TYR A 27 -19.96 13.62 14.50
CA TYR A 27 -19.23 12.35 14.53
C TYR A 27 -20.18 11.15 14.62
N LYS A 28 -20.27 10.38 13.55
CA LYS A 28 -20.88 9.04 13.55
C LYS A 28 -19.88 8.01 14.08
N PRO A 29 -20.36 6.91 14.71
CA PRO A 29 -19.49 5.88 15.24
C PRO A 29 -18.58 5.27 14.15
N ALA A 30 -17.32 5.07 14.49
CA ALA A 30 -16.36 4.26 13.75
C ALA A 30 -16.52 2.78 14.15
N ILE A 31 -15.44 2.02 14.32
CA ILE A 31 -15.52 0.65 14.85
C ILE A 31 -15.76 0.70 16.36
N VAL A 32 -16.78 -0.02 16.81
CA VAL A 32 -17.01 -0.27 18.24
C VAL A 32 -16.05 -1.36 18.70
N THR A 33 -15.26 -1.06 19.72
CA THR A 33 -14.30 -2.00 20.34
C THR A 33 -14.28 -1.82 21.85
N THR A 34 -13.64 -2.74 22.56
CA THR A 34 -13.45 -2.64 24.01
C THR A 34 -12.63 -1.42 24.40
N ASP A 35 -12.98 -0.79 25.51
CA ASP A 35 -12.25 0.30 26.15
C ASP A 35 -11.80 -0.11 27.57
N VAL A 36 -11.05 0.77 28.25
CA VAL A 36 -10.79 0.66 29.68
C VAL A 36 -12.13 0.60 30.41
N SER A 37 -12.34 -0.44 31.22
CA SER A 37 -13.64 -0.63 31.86
C SER A 37 -13.96 0.48 32.87
N GLY A 38 -15.20 0.95 32.82
CA GLY A 38 -15.74 1.97 33.71
C GLY A 38 -15.58 3.39 33.18
N CYS A 39 -16.51 4.26 33.57
CA CYS A 39 -16.67 5.61 33.00
C CYS A 39 -15.61 6.64 33.44
N GLY A 40 -14.54 6.22 34.12
CA GLY A 40 -13.52 7.10 34.70
C GLY A 40 -12.23 7.24 33.88
N ALA A 41 -12.04 6.40 32.86
CA ALA A 41 -10.83 6.34 32.04
C ALA A 41 -11.17 5.84 30.63
N GLY A 42 -10.17 5.76 29.74
CA GLY A 42 -10.37 5.28 28.38
C GLY A 42 -10.91 6.35 27.43
N TYR A 43 -11.12 5.96 26.18
CA TYR A 43 -11.64 6.84 25.12
C TYR A 43 -13.10 7.25 25.34
N ASP A 44 -13.85 6.50 26.15
CA ASP A 44 -15.22 6.82 26.53
C ASP A 44 -15.33 8.08 27.39
N ASN A 45 -14.23 8.49 28.05
CA ASN A 45 -14.21 9.73 28.83
C ASN A 45 -14.09 11.00 27.98
N GLU A 46 -13.77 10.87 26.69
CA GLU A 46 -13.46 12.02 25.83
C GLU A 46 -14.74 12.70 25.27
N GLN A 47 -15.93 12.13 25.54
CA GLN A 47 -17.27 12.73 25.33
C GLN A 47 -17.56 13.29 23.93
N PHE A 48 -17.04 12.64 22.88
CA PHE A 48 -17.18 13.14 21.50
C PHE A 48 -18.47 12.74 20.78
N THR A 49 -19.16 11.70 21.24
CA THR A 49 -20.37 11.17 20.59
C THR A 49 -21.46 10.86 21.62
N PRO A 50 -22.74 10.76 21.24
CA PRO A 50 -23.78 10.25 22.13
C PRO A 50 -23.52 8.83 22.66
N PHE A 51 -22.61 8.05 22.07
CA PHE A 51 -22.20 6.75 22.62
C PHE A 51 -21.29 6.88 23.86
N HIS A 52 -20.64 8.04 24.01
CA HIS A 52 -19.63 8.34 25.03
C HIS A 52 -20.10 9.33 26.09
N ILE A 53 -21.01 10.24 25.72
CA ILE A 53 -21.54 11.23 26.66
C ILE A 53 -22.46 10.52 27.67
N GLN A 54 -21.98 10.43 28.91
CA GLN A 54 -22.72 9.84 30.02
C GLN A 54 -24.08 10.52 30.19
N GLY A 55 -25.13 9.73 30.35
CA GLY A 55 -26.47 10.23 30.60
C GLY A 55 -27.35 10.35 29.35
N THR A 56 -26.79 10.27 28.15
CA THR A 56 -27.56 10.20 26.90
C THR A 56 -28.27 8.85 26.76
N ASP A 57 -29.38 8.82 26.02
CA ASP A 57 -30.14 7.58 25.80
C ASP A 57 -29.30 6.53 25.04
N THR A 58 -28.48 6.97 24.09
CA THR A 58 -27.56 6.11 23.33
C THR A 58 -26.55 5.44 24.25
N GLN A 59 -25.84 6.20 25.09
CA GLN A 59 -24.88 5.63 26.04
C GLN A 59 -25.55 4.68 27.04
N LYS A 60 -26.69 5.07 27.62
CA LYS A 60 -27.44 4.21 28.56
C LYS A 60 -27.91 2.91 27.92
N THR A 61 -28.28 2.94 26.64
CA THR A 61 -28.81 1.76 25.93
C THR A 61 -27.68 0.83 25.47
N TYR A 62 -26.60 1.37 24.93
CA TYR A 62 -25.59 0.57 24.21
C TYR A 62 -24.23 0.47 24.92
N ASN A 63 -23.92 1.36 25.88
CA ASN A 63 -22.67 1.35 26.62
C ASN A 63 -22.85 1.77 28.11
N PRO A 64 -23.79 1.17 28.86
CA PRO A 64 -24.17 1.64 30.20
C PRO A 64 -23.04 1.60 31.23
N ALA A 65 -22.03 0.75 31.02
CA ALA A 65 -20.88 0.60 31.89
C ALA A 65 -19.62 1.37 31.42
N CYS A 66 -19.68 2.05 30.26
CA CYS A 66 -18.53 2.69 29.62
C CYS A 66 -17.35 1.72 29.46
N ASN A 67 -17.60 0.57 28.83
CA ASN A 67 -16.60 -0.48 28.62
C ASN A 67 -16.18 -0.60 27.14
N TYR A 68 -16.71 0.26 26.28
CA TYR A 68 -16.58 0.14 24.84
C TYR A 68 -16.49 1.51 24.21
N THR A 69 -15.57 1.69 23.27
CA THR A 69 -15.49 2.92 22.51
C THR A 69 -15.96 2.72 21.08
N SER A 70 -16.72 3.67 20.54
CA SER A 70 -17.14 3.72 19.13
C SER A 70 -16.21 4.58 18.27
N MET A 71 -14.99 4.84 18.73
CA MET A 71 -14.03 5.72 18.05
C MET A 71 -12.83 4.99 17.46
N PHE A 72 -12.75 3.66 17.51
CA PHE A 72 -11.60 2.96 16.92
C PHE A 72 -11.63 3.07 15.40
N ASN A 73 -10.56 3.62 14.84
CA ASN A 73 -10.50 4.00 13.43
C ASN A 73 -9.07 3.88 12.88
N GLY A 74 -8.92 4.28 11.61
CA GLY A 74 -7.63 4.37 10.94
C GLY A 74 -7.08 3.00 10.55
N THR A 75 -5.87 2.98 10.02
CA THR A 75 -5.21 1.73 9.59
C THR A 75 -5.04 0.73 10.74
N SER A 76 -4.90 1.22 11.98
CA SER A 76 -4.86 0.40 13.20
C SER A 76 -6.10 -0.48 13.37
N SER A 77 -7.28 0.01 12.98
CA SER A 77 -8.53 -0.75 13.07
C SER A 77 -8.78 -1.66 11.88
N ALA A 78 -8.17 -1.37 10.72
CA ALA A 78 -8.16 -2.29 9.59
C ALA A 78 -7.36 -3.57 9.89
N ALA A 79 -6.21 -3.45 10.56
CA ALA A 79 -5.33 -4.58 10.87
C ALA A 79 -6.02 -5.77 11.58
N PRO A 80 -6.74 -5.59 12.71
CA PRO A 80 -7.38 -6.71 13.40
C PRO A 80 -8.48 -7.38 12.57
N THR A 81 -9.14 -6.67 11.65
CA THR A 81 -10.12 -7.31 10.76
C THR A 81 -9.47 -8.30 9.80
N VAL A 82 -8.30 -7.95 9.25
CA VAL A 82 -7.52 -8.87 8.41
C VAL A 82 -6.96 -10.01 9.26
N SER A 83 -6.46 -9.74 10.46
CA SER A 83 -5.96 -10.78 11.39
C SER A 83 -7.05 -11.79 11.74
N GLY A 84 -8.30 -11.36 11.96
CA GLY A 84 -9.43 -12.26 12.18
C GLY A 84 -9.71 -13.17 11.00
N VAL A 85 -9.62 -12.66 9.77
CA VAL A 85 -9.74 -13.50 8.56
C VAL A 85 -8.60 -14.51 8.47
N VAL A 86 -7.37 -14.09 8.73
CA VAL A 86 -6.21 -15.01 8.75
C VAL A 86 -6.38 -16.09 9.81
N ALA A 87 -6.90 -15.77 10.99
CA ALA A 87 -7.20 -16.75 12.03
C ALA A 87 -8.23 -17.80 11.54
N LEU A 88 -9.30 -17.37 10.85
CA LEU A 88 -10.27 -18.28 10.25
C LEU A 88 -9.67 -19.15 9.14
N MET A 89 -8.76 -18.60 8.33
CA MET A 89 -8.03 -19.37 7.31
C MET A 89 -7.17 -20.46 7.95
N LEU A 90 -6.43 -20.12 9.01
CA LEU A 90 -5.55 -21.05 9.72
C LEU A 90 -6.33 -22.08 10.55
N ASP A 91 -7.51 -21.74 11.06
CA ASP A 91 -8.43 -22.71 11.67
C ASP A 91 -8.92 -23.74 10.65
N ALA A 92 -9.28 -23.28 9.44
CA ALA A 92 -9.72 -24.17 8.36
C ALA A 92 -8.57 -24.99 7.74
N ARG A 93 -7.35 -24.45 7.73
CA ARG A 93 -6.17 -25.08 7.13
C ARG A 93 -4.88 -24.72 7.90
N PRO A 94 -4.52 -25.47 8.97
CA PRO A 94 -3.43 -25.10 9.88
C PRO A 94 -2.01 -25.16 9.30
N ASP A 95 -1.80 -25.87 8.18
CA ASP A 95 -0.51 -26.05 7.51
C ASP A 95 -0.17 -24.94 6.49
N LEU A 96 -1.04 -23.94 6.31
CA LEU A 96 -0.73 -22.79 5.45
C LEU A 96 0.51 -22.04 5.95
N THR A 97 1.47 -21.82 5.06
CA THR A 97 2.60 -20.94 5.35
C THR A 97 2.17 -19.48 5.26
N TYR A 98 3.01 -18.56 5.76
CA TYR A 98 2.75 -17.12 5.60
C TYR A 98 2.62 -16.69 4.12
N ARG A 99 3.31 -17.40 3.20
CA ARG A 99 3.25 -17.15 1.75
C ARG A 99 1.91 -17.60 1.19
N ASP A 100 1.39 -18.73 1.63
CA ASP A 100 0.07 -19.22 1.25
C ASP A 100 -1.03 -18.28 1.73
N VAL A 101 -0.93 -17.79 2.97
CA VAL A 101 -1.86 -16.78 3.49
C VAL A 101 -1.82 -15.50 2.64
N LYS A 102 -0.62 -14.99 2.31
CA LYS A 102 -0.48 -13.82 1.42
C LYS A 102 -1.09 -14.07 0.05
N TYR A 103 -0.83 -15.23 -0.55
CA TYR A 103 -1.37 -15.62 -1.84
C TYR A 103 -2.91 -15.63 -1.83
N LEU A 104 -3.50 -16.32 -0.84
CA LEU A 104 -4.94 -16.45 -0.70
C LEU A 104 -5.60 -15.10 -0.54
N LEU A 105 -5.09 -14.25 0.36
CA LEU A 105 -5.57 -12.88 0.53
C LEU A 105 -5.50 -12.07 -0.77
N ALA A 106 -4.41 -12.19 -1.53
CA ALA A 106 -4.26 -11.49 -2.81
C ALA A 106 -5.19 -12.02 -3.90
N THR A 107 -5.49 -13.33 -3.91
CA THR A 107 -6.40 -13.94 -4.91
C THR A 107 -7.87 -13.73 -4.60
N THR A 108 -8.24 -13.58 -3.33
CA THR A 108 -9.66 -13.56 -2.90
C THR A 108 -10.14 -12.18 -2.48
N ALA A 109 -9.25 -11.19 -2.37
CA ALA A 109 -9.63 -9.82 -2.10
C ALA A 109 -10.53 -9.25 -3.21
N ARG A 110 -11.40 -8.33 -2.82
CA ARG A 110 -12.35 -7.67 -3.72
C ARG A 110 -11.94 -6.22 -3.95
N PRO A 111 -11.83 -5.76 -5.20
CA PRO A 111 -11.64 -4.36 -5.49
C PRO A 111 -12.74 -3.50 -4.83
N VAL A 112 -12.33 -2.37 -4.28
CA VAL A 112 -13.21 -1.37 -3.65
C VAL A 112 -12.90 -0.01 -4.24
N ASP A 113 -13.88 0.89 -4.23
CA ASP A 113 -13.78 2.18 -4.94
C ASP A 113 -13.28 1.97 -6.38
N THR A 114 -13.95 1.09 -7.12
CA THR A 114 -13.51 0.69 -8.48
C THR A 114 -13.61 1.84 -9.48
N SER A 115 -14.36 2.89 -9.16
CA SER A 115 -14.43 4.15 -9.89
C SER A 115 -13.23 5.08 -9.64
N LYS A 116 -12.31 4.71 -8.76
CA LYS A 116 -11.14 5.53 -8.44
C LYS A 116 -10.30 5.80 -9.69
N ALA A 117 -10.41 7.00 -10.22
CA ALA A 117 -9.62 7.47 -11.34
C ALA A 117 -8.15 7.70 -10.93
N ALA A 118 -7.27 7.62 -11.91
CA ALA A 118 -5.87 8.01 -11.77
C ALA A 118 -5.77 9.46 -11.28
N VAL A 119 -4.80 9.73 -10.40
CA VAL A 119 -4.49 11.10 -9.98
C VAL A 119 -3.45 11.66 -10.92
N THR A 120 -3.78 12.76 -11.58
CA THR A 120 -2.88 13.43 -12.54
C THR A 120 -2.56 14.85 -12.09
N ALA A 121 -1.33 15.29 -12.32
CA ALA A 121 -0.94 16.69 -12.13
C ALA A 121 0.16 17.09 -13.12
N LEU A 122 0.37 18.39 -13.28
CA LEU A 122 1.57 18.89 -13.94
C LEU A 122 2.79 18.51 -13.10
N PHE A 123 3.82 17.95 -13.74
CA PHE A 123 5.05 17.54 -13.05
C PHE A 123 6.27 17.79 -13.95
N ALA A 124 6.83 16.76 -14.58
CA ALA A 124 8.07 16.89 -15.33
C ALA A 124 7.84 17.60 -16.67
N GLY A 125 8.70 18.59 -16.95
CA GLY A 125 8.55 19.45 -18.14
C GLY A 125 7.20 20.18 -18.23
N ASN A 126 6.55 20.47 -17.09
CA ASN A 126 5.19 21.02 -17.03
C ASN A 126 4.16 20.21 -17.83
N SER A 127 4.38 18.90 -18.00
CA SER A 127 3.45 17.99 -18.65
C SER A 127 2.57 17.28 -17.62
N THR A 128 1.39 16.82 -18.05
CA THR A 128 0.48 16.05 -17.20
C THR A 128 1.04 14.65 -16.98
N PHE A 129 1.29 14.28 -15.72
CA PHE A 129 1.78 12.96 -15.31
C PHE A 129 0.73 12.21 -14.49
N PRO A 130 0.63 10.87 -14.64
CA PRO A 130 -0.13 10.03 -13.72
C PRO A 130 0.66 9.89 -12.42
N LEU A 131 0.37 10.74 -11.44
CA LEU A 131 1.00 10.65 -10.13
C LEU A 131 0.56 9.41 -9.38
N GLU A 132 -0.68 8.95 -9.55
CA GLU A 132 -1.18 7.69 -9.02
C GLU A 132 -2.05 6.99 -10.08
N ALA A 133 -1.95 5.67 -10.19
CA ALA A 133 -2.68 4.91 -11.19
C ALA A 133 -4.12 4.65 -10.75
N ALA A 134 -5.02 4.48 -11.71
CA ALA A 134 -6.30 3.83 -11.43
C ALA A 134 -6.07 2.34 -11.13
N TRP A 135 -7.14 1.63 -10.77
CA TRP A 135 -7.09 0.18 -10.64
C TRP A 135 -6.50 -0.45 -11.91
N THR A 136 -5.48 -1.28 -11.71
CA THR A 136 -4.78 -1.97 -12.80
C THR A 136 -4.94 -3.46 -12.63
N THR A 137 -5.25 -4.17 -13.71
CA THR A 137 -5.18 -5.63 -13.75
C THR A 137 -3.84 -6.01 -14.36
N ASN A 138 -3.06 -6.78 -13.61
CA ASN A 138 -1.74 -7.22 -14.03
C ASN A 138 -1.84 -8.42 -15.00
N ALA A 139 -0.71 -8.87 -15.57
CA ALA A 139 -0.70 -9.94 -16.57
C ALA A 139 -1.08 -11.32 -16.00
N ALA A 140 -1.08 -11.47 -14.67
CA ALA A 140 -1.58 -12.66 -13.98
C ALA A 140 -3.08 -12.57 -13.62
N GLY A 141 -3.79 -11.55 -14.11
CA GLY A 141 -5.22 -11.35 -13.87
C GLY A 141 -5.54 -10.78 -12.49
N ARG A 142 -4.56 -10.20 -11.77
CA ARG A 142 -4.78 -9.65 -10.43
C ARG A 142 -5.02 -8.16 -10.48
N ASN A 143 -6.10 -7.72 -9.84
CA ASN A 143 -6.39 -6.31 -9.64
C ASN A 143 -5.50 -5.74 -8.53
N PHE A 144 -4.94 -4.57 -8.75
CA PHE A 144 -4.11 -3.88 -7.78
C PHE A 144 -4.31 -2.36 -7.86
N HIS A 145 -4.26 -1.71 -6.70
CA HIS A 145 -4.24 -0.25 -6.58
C HIS A 145 -3.35 0.15 -5.39
N ASN A 146 -2.53 1.20 -5.52
CA ASN A 146 -1.58 1.57 -4.45
C ASN A 146 -2.24 1.90 -3.11
N TRP A 147 -3.49 2.37 -3.13
CA TRP A 147 -4.25 2.71 -1.91
C TRP A 147 -4.97 1.52 -1.29
N TYR A 148 -5.22 0.46 -2.07
CA TYR A 148 -6.08 -0.65 -1.64
C TYR A 148 -5.38 -2.02 -1.68
N GLY A 149 -4.14 -2.09 -2.19
CA GLY A 149 -3.48 -3.36 -2.49
C GLY A 149 -4.30 -4.17 -3.51
N PHE A 150 -4.51 -5.46 -3.23
CA PHE A 150 -5.41 -6.33 -3.99
C PHE A 150 -6.90 -6.08 -3.69
N GLY A 151 -7.22 -5.20 -2.72
CA GLY A 151 -8.58 -4.83 -2.34
C GLY A 151 -8.97 -5.24 -0.93
N LEU A 152 -10.26 -5.14 -0.63
CA LEU A 152 -10.83 -5.50 0.66
C LEU A 152 -10.81 -7.01 0.86
N VAL A 153 -10.32 -7.45 2.03
CA VAL A 153 -10.35 -8.86 2.42
C VAL A 153 -11.76 -9.44 2.37
N ASP A 154 -11.91 -10.64 1.78
CA ASP A 154 -13.16 -11.41 1.78
C ASP A 154 -12.96 -12.70 2.60
N ALA A 155 -13.54 -12.72 3.81
CA ALA A 155 -13.40 -13.84 4.73
C ALA A 155 -13.94 -15.15 4.16
N ARG A 156 -15.10 -15.10 3.50
CA ARG A 156 -15.74 -16.30 2.95
C ARG A 156 -14.90 -16.87 1.82
N ALA A 157 -14.48 -16.02 0.88
CA ALA A 157 -13.68 -16.45 -0.25
C ALA A 157 -12.30 -16.97 0.20
N ALA A 158 -11.63 -16.27 1.12
CA ALA A 158 -10.33 -16.66 1.64
C ALA A 158 -10.36 -18.01 2.37
N VAL A 159 -11.32 -18.22 3.27
CA VAL A 159 -11.49 -19.50 4.01
C VAL A 159 -11.92 -20.63 3.08
N THR A 160 -12.75 -20.33 2.07
CA THR A 160 -13.14 -21.35 1.08
C THR A 160 -11.94 -21.80 0.26
N ALA A 161 -11.16 -20.85 -0.26
CA ALA A 161 -9.96 -21.15 -1.04
C ALA A 161 -8.86 -21.85 -0.21
N ALA A 162 -8.74 -21.50 1.08
CA ALA A 162 -7.76 -22.10 1.99
C ALA A 162 -7.89 -23.63 2.12
N LYS A 163 -9.11 -24.17 2.12
CA LYS A 163 -9.36 -25.61 2.32
C LYS A 163 -8.69 -26.47 1.26
N ASP A 164 -8.81 -26.04 0.00
CA ASP A 164 -8.34 -26.78 -1.17
C ASP A 164 -7.02 -26.23 -1.75
N HIS A 165 -6.37 -25.29 -1.06
CA HIS A 165 -5.13 -24.66 -1.52
C HIS A 165 -3.97 -25.65 -1.61
N ILE A 166 -3.22 -25.57 -2.70
CA ILE A 166 -1.97 -26.30 -2.89
C ILE A 166 -0.84 -25.40 -2.39
N LEU A 167 -0.13 -25.85 -1.35
CA LEU A 167 0.96 -25.09 -0.74
C LEU A 167 1.98 -24.64 -1.79
N LEU A 168 2.41 -23.38 -1.70
CA LEU A 168 3.38 -22.81 -2.62
C LEU A 168 4.72 -23.54 -2.54
N GLY A 169 5.37 -23.68 -3.69
CA GLY A 169 6.70 -24.28 -3.82
C GLY A 169 7.81 -23.47 -3.15
N THR A 170 9.04 -23.95 -3.24
CA THR A 170 10.23 -23.29 -2.67
C THR A 170 10.42 -21.89 -3.25
N VAL A 171 10.62 -20.90 -2.38
CA VAL A 171 10.95 -19.54 -2.79
C VAL A 171 12.42 -19.44 -3.24
N SER A 172 12.66 -18.67 -4.28
CA SER A 172 13.98 -18.27 -4.77
C SER A 172 14.07 -16.76 -4.90
N GLU A 173 15.27 -16.22 -4.73
CA GLU A 173 15.57 -14.80 -4.90
C GLU A 173 16.58 -14.60 -6.04
N SER A 174 16.39 -13.53 -6.80
CA SER A 174 17.37 -13.05 -7.78
C SER A 174 17.55 -11.56 -7.55
N THR A 175 18.79 -11.08 -7.50
CA THR A 175 19.11 -9.65 -7.47
C THR A 175 19.83 -9.30 -8.76
N LEU A 176 19.23 -8.42 -9.54
CA LEU A 176 19.68 -8.00 -10.85
C LEU A 176 20.29 -6.61 -10.75
N SER A 177 21.43 -6.42 -11.40
CA SER A 177 22.02 -5.10 -11.58
C SER A 177 21.48 -4.44 -12.83
N SER A 178 21.29 -3.12 -12.77
CA SER A 178 20.95 -2.34 -13.96
C SER A 178 22.03 -2.46 -15.04
N SER A 179 21.62 -2.50 -16.31
CA SER A 179 22.51 -2.41 -17.47
C SER A 179 23.11 -1.01 -17.68
N SER A 180 22.41 0.03 -17.20
CA SER A 180 22.83 1.43 -17.26
C SER A 180 23.61 1.83 -16.02
N THR A 181 24.66 2.63 -16.22
CA THR A 181 25.46 3.27 -15.17
C THR A 181 25.16 4.76 -15.04
N GLU A 182 24.05 5.23 -15.62
CA GLU A 182 23.71 6.65 -15.56
C GLU A 182 23.43 7.11 -14.13
N THR A 183 23.94 8.29 -13.82
CA THR A 183 23.83 8.88 -12.47
C THR A 183 23.05 10.17 -12.46
N THR A 184 22.93 10.84 -13.60
CA THR A 184 22.23 12.14 -13.70
C THR A 184 20.78 11.93 -14.14
N ILE A 185 19.85 12.56 -13.43
CA ILE A 185 18.43 12.55 -13.76
C ILE A 185 18.05 13.95 -14.24
N SER A 186 17.98 14.09 -15.57
CA SER A 186 17.69 15.35 -16.24
C SER A 186 16.24 15.79 -16.02
N TYR A 187 16.03 17.09 -15.85
CA TYR A 187 14.69 17.67 -15.83
C TYR A 187 14.02 17.51 -17.20
N GLY A 188 12.75 17.09 -17.21
CA GLY A 188 11.96 17.01 -18.42
C GLY A 188 11.08 15.76 -18.49
N THR A 189 10.44 15.57 -19.65
CA THR A 189 9.51 14.46 -19.89
C THR A 189 10.21 13.15 -20.29
N THR A 190 11.49 13.20 -20.63
CA THR A 190 12.29 12.01 -20.94
C THR A 190 12.84 11.43 -19.63
N PRO A 191 12.53 10.17 -19.28
CA PRO A 191 13.06 9.56 -18.07
C PRO A 191 14.54 9.21 -18.24
N THR A 192 15.25 9.12 -17.11
CA THR A 192 16.45 8.28 -17.04
C THR A 192 16.00 6.83 -16.87
N GLU A 193 16.30 6.01 -17.87
CA GLU A 193 15.88 4.61 -17.94
C GLU A 193 16.97 3.66 -17.41
N PHE A 194 16.54 2.63 -16.68
CA PHE A 194 17.37 1.53 -16.19
C PHE A 194 16.69 0.21 -16.52
N THR A 195 17.41 -0.73 -17.11
CA THR A 195 16.86 -2.05 -17.46
C THR A 195 17.54 -3.17 -16.67
N PHE A 196 16.75 -4.17 -16.31
CA PHE A 196 17.17 -5.36 -15.57
C PHE A 196 16.66 -6.60 -16.30
N THR A 197 17.54 -7.54 -16.63
CA THR A 197 17.17 -8.75 -17.36
C THR A 197 17.14 -9.95 -16.43
N GLN A 198 15.98 -10.61 -16.36
CA GLN A 198 15.81 -11.87 -15.65
C GLN A 198 15.71 -13.02 -16.66
N ASP A 199 16.78 -13.81 -16.79
CA ASP A 199 16.82 -14.90 -17.79
C ASP A 199 15.91 -16.08 -17.41
N THR A 200 15.99 -16.52 -16.15
CA THR A 200 15.18 -17.64 -15.65
C THR A 200 13.96 -17.10 -14.89
N GLY A 201 12.78 -17.31 -15.46
CA GLY A 201 11.51 -16.86 -14.88
C GLY A 201 11.17 -17.56 -13.57
N LYS A 202 10.48 -16.82 -12.70
CA LYS A 202 9.76 -17.32 -11.52
C LYS A 202 8.39 -16.65 -11.45
N THR A 203 7.47 -17.23 -10.71
CA THR A 203 6.20 -16.59 -10.37
C THR A 203 6.46 -15.53 -9.31
N VAL A 204 6.26 -14.27 -9.66
CA VAL A 204 6.62 -13.12 -8.82
C VAL A 204 5.79 -13.11 -7.52
N GLU A 205 6.48 -12.99 -6.39
CA GLU A 205 5.86 -12.78 -5.07
C GLU A 205 6.20 -11.42 -4.43
N GLU A 206 7.38 -10.89 -4.72
CA GLU A 206 7.84 -9.60 -4.20
C GLU A 206 8.86 -9.01 -5.18
N VAL A 207 8.72 -7.72 -5.47
CA VAL A 207 9.64 -6.95 -6.32
C VAL A 207 10.13 -5.74 -5.55
N ILE A 208 11.45 -5.58 -5.48
CA ILE A 208 12.10 -4.53 -4.71
C ILE A 208 13.16 -3.87 -5.57
N VAL A 209 13.04 -2.56 -5.76
CA VAL A 209 14.06 -1.71 -6.33
C VAL A 209 14.89 -1.12 -5.19
N ASN A 210 16.21 -1.23 -5.26
CA ASN A 210 17.12 -0.46 -4.41
C ASN A 210 17.88 0.56 -5.27
N LEU A 211 17.77 1.83 -4.86
CA LEU A 211 18.42 2.97 -5.47
C LEU A 211 19.37 3.59 -4.46
N THR A 212 20.66 3.61 -4.76
CA THR A 212 21.61 4.39 -3.97
C THR A 212 21.64 5.81 -4.52
N VAL A 213 21.26 6.79 -3.70
CA VAL A 213 21.11 8.19 -4.10
C VAL A 213 22.24 9.05 -3.56
N ASP A 214 22.57 10.12 -4.28
CA ASP A 214 23.36 11.21 -3.70
C ASP A 214 22.44 12.05 -2.82
N THR A 215 22.58 11.94 -1.50
CA THR A 215 21.70 12.60 -0.53
C THR A 215 21.75 14.13 -0.58
N SER A 216 22.81 14.71 -1.16
CA SER A 216 22.93 16.16 -1.34
C SER A 216 22.04 16.65 -2.49
N ASN A 217 21.91 15.82 -3.54
CA ASN A 217 21.32 16.20 -4.83
C ASN A 217 19.94 15.56 -5.08
N PHE A 218 19.70 14.34 -4.61
CA PHE A 218 18.43 13.64 -4.80
C PHE A 218 17.35 14.23 -3.91
N LYS A 219 16.27 14.72 -4.52
CA LYS A 219 15.09 15.25 -3.83
C LYS A 219 13.90 14.34 -4.16
N THR A 220 13.40 13.65 -3.15
CA THR A 220 12.24 12.73 -3.23
C THR A 220 11.00 13.39 -3.82
N TYR A 221 10.70 14.64 -3.45
CA TYR A 221 9.56 15.38 -3.99
C TYR A 221 9.73 15.77 -5.48
N CYS A 222 10.96 15.74 -6.00
CA CYS A 222 11.26 15.95 -7.42
C CYS A 222 11.28 14.64 -8.21
N ALA A 223 11.22 13.48 -7.55
CA ALA A 223 11.32 12.17 -8.19
C ALA A 223 9.93 11.60 -8.48
N HIS A 224 9.75 11.08 -9.69
CA HIS A 224 8.69 10.14 -10.00
C HIS A 224 9.33 8.87 -10.55
N ILE A 225 9.02 7.73 -9.94
CA ILE A 225 9.67 6.45 -10.26
C ILE A 225 8.60 5.44 -10.64
N GLU A 226 8.71 4.92 -11.86
CA GLU A 226 7.87 3.87 -12.40
C GLU A 226 8.70 2.60 -12.61
N LEU A 227 8.08 1.44 -12.46
CA LEU A 227 8.63 0.15 -12.87
C LEU A 227 7.66 -0.56 -13.79
N LEU A 228 8.17 -1.08 -14.90
CA LEU A 228 7.44 -1.87 -15.88
C LEU A 228 7.94 -3.31 -15.83
N SER A 229 7.01 -4.27 -15.74
CA SER A 229 7.34 -5.70 -15.86
C SER A 229 7.51 -6.10 -17.32
N PRO A 230 8.17 -7.25 -17.60
CA PRO A 230 8.29 -7.81 -18.95
C PRO A 230 6.93 -8.05 -19.62
N SER A 231 5.89 -8.25 -18.82
CA SER A 231 4.52 -8.48 -19.30
C SER A 231 3.74 -7.18 -19.54
N GLY A 232 4.34 -6.02 -19.33
CA GLY A 232 3.75 -4.71 -19.62
C GLY A 232 2.99 -4.07 -18.46
N THR A 233 2.90 -4.72 -17.29
CA THR A 233 2.30 -4.10 -16.10
C THR A 233 3.18 -2.95 -15.63
N LYS A 234 2.57 -1.80 -15.34
CA LYS A 234 3.25 -0.63 -14.79
C LYS A 234 2.87 -0.44 -13.33
N SER A 235 3.86 -0.14 -12.48
CA SER A 235 3.66 0.30 -11.10
C SER A 235 4.39 1.60 -10.83
N ILE A 236 3.68 2.57 -10.24
CA ILE A 236 4.29 3.81 -9.73
C ILE A 236 4.87 3.51 -8.35
N LEU A 237 6.19 3.43 -8.25
CA LEU A 237 6.92 3.11 -7.03
C LEU A 237 7.07 4.32 -6.10
N MET A 238 7.27 5.50 -6.68
CA MET A 238 7.31 6.78 -5.99
C MET A 238 6.55 7.82 -6.80
N ASN A 239 5.53 8.41 -6.20
CA ASN A 239 4.73 9.46 -6.82
C ASN A 239 5.55 10.77 -6.88
N GLY A 240 5.39 11.56 -7.95
CA GLY A 240 5.89 12.94 -7.96
C GLY A 240 5.29 13.75 -6.81
N TYR A 241 6.03 14.73 -6.28
CA TYR A 241 5.68 15.47 -5.07
C TYR A 241 5.56 14.62 -3.79
N ALA A 242 6.18 13.43 -3.77
CA ALA A 242 6.23 12.63 -2.55
C ALA A 242 6.82 13.43 -1.38
N GLY A 243 6.07 13.53 -0.28
CA GLY A 243 6.51 14.16 0.97
C GLY A 243 7.51 13.33 1.78
N ALA A 244 8.03 12.24 1.21
CA ALA A 244 9.02 11.40 1.86
C ALA A 244 10.31 12.18 2.09
N LYS A 245 10.98 11.99 3.23
CA LYS A 245 12.30 12.57 3.51
C LYS A 245 13.33 11.46 3.53
N LEU A 246 14.47 11.68 2.90
CA LEU A 246 15.62 10.81 3.07
C LEU A 246 16.08 10.87 4.52
N GLN A 247 16.41 9.72 5.11
CA GLN A 247 17.02 9.71 6.43
C GLN A 247 18.45 10.27 6.33
N PRO A 248 18.93 11.03 7.32
CA PRO A 248 20.27 11.64 7.28
C PRO A 248 21.41 10.64 7.08
N THR A 249 21.24 9.40 7.54
CA THR A 249 22.24 8.32 7.48
C THR A 249 21.96 7.29 6.38
N GLY A 250 20.85 7.44 5.64
CA GLY A 250 20.43 6.47 4.63
C GLY A 250 20.55 7.05 3.22
N ASN A 251 21.45 6.50 2.42
CA ASN A 251 21.55 6.79 0.99
C ASN A 251 20.84 5.76 0.11
N VAL A 252 20.26 4.71 0.69
CA VAL A 252 19.51 3.69 -0.06
C VAL A 252 18.01 3.96 0.04
N VAL A 253 17.39 4.22 -1.11
CA VAL A 253 15.94 4.29 -1.30
C VAL A 253 15.47 2.92 -1.75
N ARG A 254 14.73 2.23 -0.87
CA ARG A 254 14.16 0.91 -1.14
C ARG A 254 12.68 1.04 -1.47
N LEU A 255 12.29 0.60 -2.66
CA LEU A 255 10.93 0.73 -3.17
C LEU A 255 10.37 -0.65 -3.49
N LEU A 256 9.24 -0.99 -2.88
CA LEU A 256 8.57 -2.28 -3.05
C LEU A 256 7.28 -2.11 -3.85
N SER A 257 6.99 -3.09 -4.72
CA SER A 257 5.69 -3.21 -5.36
C SER A 257 5.13 -4.62 -5.35
N ASN A 258 3.85 -4.71 -4.97
CA ASN A 258 3.04 -5.91 -5.05
C ASN A 258 2.25 -6.02 -6.36
N ALA A 259 2.28 -4.99 -7.22
CA ALA A 259 1.46 -4.92 -8.44
C ALA A 259 1.74 -6.07 -9.43
N PHE A 260 2.93 -6.67 -9.35
CA PHE A 260 3.41 -7.71 -10.25
C PHE A 260 3.16 -9.13 -9.74
N TYR A 261 2.48 -9.29 -8.61
CA TYR A 261 2.29 -10.59 -7.98
C TYR A 261 1.65 -11.60 -8.93
N GLY A 262 2.19 -12.81 -8.98
CA GLY A 262 1.74 -13.90 -9.85
C GLY A 262 2.19 -13.81 -11.30
N GLU A 263 2.82 -12.72 -11.75
CA GLU A 263 3.36 -12.64 -13.12
C GLU A 263 4.59 -13.53 -13.28
N SER A 264 4.90 -13.90 -14.53
CA SER A 264 6.22 -14.44 -14.86
C SER A 264 7.25 -13.31 -14.77
N SER A 265 8.35 -13.55 -14.06
CA SER A 265 9.42 -12.57 -13.94
C SER A 265 10.37 -12.51 -15.14
N ALA A 266 10.26 -13.45 -16.10
CA ALA A 266 11.22 -13.61 -17.18
C ALA A 266 11.18 -12.43 -18.17
N GLY A 267 12.36 -11.97 -18.57
CA GLY A 267 12.54 -10.89 -19.55
C GLY A 267 13.03 -9.59 -18.93
N THR A 268 12.80 -8.50 -19.65
CA THR A 268 13.34 -7.18 -19.32
C THR A 268 12.36 -6.39 -18.46
N TRP A 269 12.82 -6.00 -17.27
CA TRP A 269 12.17 -5.01 -16.41
C TRP A 269 12.75 -3.63 -16.69
N THR A 270 11.90 -2.61 -16.74
CA THR A 270 12.31 -1.24 -17.04
C THR A 270 11.89 -0.30 -15.92
N MET A 271 12.87 0.32 -15.27
CA MET A 271 12.64 1.39 -14.31
C MET A 271 12.87 2.74 -14.96
N ASN A 272 11.90 3.64 -14.81
CA ASN A 272 11.97 5.01 -15.30
C ASN A 272 11.99 5.97 -14.12
N ILE A 273 12.95 6.90 -14.13
CA ILE A 273 13.03 7.98 -13.15
C ILE A 273 12.89 9.33 -13.85
N TYR A 274 11.92 10.13 -13.42
CA TYR A 274 11.68 11.48 -13.93
C TYR A 274 12.04 12.50 -12.86
N ASN A 275 12.64 13.62 -13.29
CA ASN A 275 12.88 14.80 -12.46
C ASN A 275 11.86 15.90 -12.80
N GLY A 276 10.98 16.18 -11.85
CA GLY A 276 9.94 17.20 -11.96
C GLY A 276 10.39 18.63 -11.63
N CYS A 277 11.60 18.82 -11.11
CA CYS A 277 12.07 20.11 -10.60
C CYS A 277 13.08 20.76 -11.55
N ASN A 278 12.67 21.86 -12.18
CA ASN A 278 13.58 22.66 -13.00
C ASN A 278 14.71 23.25 -12.12
N GLY A 279 15.95 23.26 -12.64
CA GLY A 279 17.11 23.78 -11.93
C GLY A 279 17.64 22.90 -10.79
N VAL A 280 17.03 21.75 -10.52
CA VAL A 280 17.53 20.77 -9.53
C VAL A 280 18.35 19.71 -10.25
N SER A 281 19.65 19.63 -9.92
CA SER A 281 20.51 18.54 -10.40
C SER A 281 20.23 17.28 -9.57
N MET A 282 19.28 16.46 -10.00
CA MET A 282 19.03 15.17 -9.35
C MET A 282 20.10 14.15 -9.73
N LYS A 283 20.68 13.47 -8.74
CA LYS A 283 21.74 12.49 -8.95
C LYS A 283 21.55 11.22 -8.12
N LEU A 284 21.88 10.09 -8.72
CA LEU A 284 22.15 8.83 -8.02
C LEU A 284 23.62 8.78 -7.60
N ALA A 285 23.93 7.88 -6.66
CA ALA A 285 25.32 7.53 -6.37
C ALA A 285 25.92 6.69 -7.52
N SER A 286 27.23 6.48 -7.51
CA SER A 286 27.91 5.62 -8.51
C SER A 286 27.55 4.14 -8.39
N THR A 287 26.92 3.72 -7.30
CA THR A 287 26.39 2.37 -7.14
C THR A 287 25.19 2.19 -8.06
N VAL A 288 25.26 1.22 -8.96
CA VAL A 288 24.18 0.92 -9.91
C VAL A 288 22.91 0.51 -9.16
N PRO A 289 21.73 0.90 -9.65
CA PRO A 289 20.47 0.41 -9.12
C PRO A 289 20.38 -1.12 -9.20
N THR A 290 19.63 -1.72 -8.27
CA THR A 290 19.35 -3.15 -8.28
C THR A 290 17.86 -3.43 -8.20
N LEU A 291 17.44 -4.53 -8.83
CA LEU A 291 16.09 -5.08 -8.77
C LEU A 291 16.15 -6.48 -8.16
N THR A 292 15.57 -6.65 -6.98
CA THR A 292 15.40 -7.95 -6.33
C THR A 292 14.01 -8.50 -6.62
N ILE A 293 13.95 -9.73 -7.13
CA ILE A 293 12.72 -10.45 -7.40
C ILE A 293 12.71 -11.75 -6.59
N ARG A 294 11.73 -11.88 -5.71
CA ARG A 294 11.43 -13.12 -4.97
C ARG A 294 10.18 -13.76 -5.54
N GLY A 295 10.19 -15.08 -5.60
CA GLY A 295 9.11 -15.86 -6.19
C GLY A 295 9.42 -17.34 -6.16
N HIS A 296 8.54 -18.16 -6.71
CA HIS A 296 8.73 -19.60 -6.84
C HIS A 296 8.67 -20.05 -8.30
#